data_AF-A0A9W8E204-F1
#
_entry.id   AF-A0A9W8E204-F1
#
_cell.length_a   1.000
_cell.length_b   1.000
_cell.length_c   1.000
_cell.angle_alpha   90.00
_cell.angle_beta   90.00
_cell.angle_gamma   90.00
#
_symmetry.space_group_name_H-M   'P 1'
#
loop_
_entity.id
_entity.type
_entity.pdbx_description
1 polymer ?
#
loop_
_entity_poly.entity_id
_entity_poly.type
_entity_poly.pdbx_seq_one_letter_code
_entity_poly.pdbx_strand_id
1 'polypeptide(L)'
;MGDYYDIDDILADQQLNVDIPGLATDETRSNGDELQADTTIELPLWMAESLAANDFVELQLPRPYGSRMQRILYASCRNVNFHALCPYFYKFGLKLSLALDEPQLSELLADVYRQRLELVLDAAQRSDAQNMVEFISQLDETEKQTYAIAKKSTQAVRQWQKGDAKLLQSAEILTCFQSAPS
;
A
#
# COMPACT_ATOMS: atom_id res chain seq x y z
N MET A 1 12.84 -6.06 1.57
CA MET A 1 13.19 -6.27 0.15
C MET A 1 11.91 -6.66 -0.54
N GLY A 2 11.40 -5.84 -1.48
CA GLY A 2 10.21 -6.19 -2.25
C GLY A 2 10.53 -7.33 -3.22
N ASP A 3 9.57 -8.21 -3.46
CA ASP A 3 9.71 -9.26 -4.46
C ASP A 3 9.52 -8.64 -5.84
N TYR A 4 10.54 -8.71 -6.69
CA TYR A 4 10.48 -8.13 -8.05
C TYR A 4 9.31 -8.68 -8.89
N TYR A 5 8.84 -9.89 -8.58
CA TYR A 5 7.71 -10.53 -9.27
C TYR A 5 6.35 -10.20 -8.67
N ASP A 6 6.30 -9.54 -7.51
CA ASP A 6 5.04 -9.07 -6.96
C ASP A 6 4.63 -7.75 -7.64
N ILE A 7 3.52 -7.81 -8.38
CA ILE A 7 2.97 -6.65 -9.09
C ILE A 7 2.62 -5.54 -8.08
N ASP A 8 2.14 -5.91 -6.90
CA ASP A 8 1.74 -4.95 -5.88
C ASP A 8 2.96 -4.21 -5.31
N ASP A 9 4.15 -4.82 -5.31
CA ASP A 9 5.37 -4.16 -4.89
C ASP A 9 5.86 -3.14 -5.91
N ILE A 10 5.67 -3.40 -7.20
CA ILE A 10 5.96 -2.45 -8.29
C ILE A 10 4.95 -1.30 -8.23
N LEU A 11 3.68 -1.59 -8.02
CA LEU A 11 2.61 -0.58 -7.93
C LEU A 11 2.67 0.23 -6.63
N ALA A 12 3.29 -0.29 -5.58
CA ALA A 12 3.50 0.43 -4.33
C ALA A 12 4.54 1.55 -4.43
N ASP A 13 5.35 1.61 -5.49
CA ASP A 13 6.31 2.69 -5.70
C ASP A 13 5.60 3.97 -6.14
N GLN A 14 5.35 4.83 -5.17
CA GLN A 14 4.77 6.15 -5.38
C GLN A 14 5.83 7.22 -5.61
N GLN A 15 5.39 8.38 -6.10
CA GLN A 15 6.23 9.57 -6.22
C GLN A 15 6.46 10.20 -4.84
N LEU A 16 7.71 10.57 -4.59
CA LEU A 16 8.21 11.25 -3.42
C LEU A 16 8.75 12.63 -3.81
N ASN A 17 8.49 13.61 -2.95
CA ASN A 17 9.19 14.88 -2.94
C ASN A 17 10.62 14.65 -2.44
N VAL A 18 11.57 15.11 -3.23
CA VAL A 18 12.98 14.84 -3.02
C VAL A 18 13.77 16.12 -3.26
N ASP A 19 14.64 16.48 -2.33
CA ASP A 19 15.50 17.66 -2.46
C ASP A 19 16.89 17.21 -2.94
N ILE A 20 17.37 17.83 -4.04
CA ILE A 20 18.67 17.47 -4.63
C ILE A 20 19.68 18.61 -4.34
N PRO A 21 20.56 18.45 -3.34
CA PRO A 21 21.64 19.40 -3.13
C PRO A 21 22.65 19.30 -4.29
N GLY A 22 22.93 20.42 -4.96
CA GLY A 22 24.02 20.51 -5.93
C GLY A 22 23.70 20.12 -7.38
N LEU A 23 22.43 19.98 -7.78
CA LEU A 23 22.03 19.95 -9.20
C LEU A 23 22.07 21.34 -9.87
N ALA A 24 22.87 22.27 -9.34
CA ALA A 24 23.32 23.45 -10.06
C ALA A 24 24.73 23.11 -10.58
N THR A 25 24.82 22.73 -11.86
CA THR A 25 26.15 22.51 -12.45
C THR A 25 26.76 23.90 -12.68
N ASP A 26 27.85 24.21 -11.98
CA ASP A 26 28.60 25.44 -12.20
C ASP A 26 29.12 25.43 -13.65
N GLU A 27 28.62 26.39 -14.44
CA GLU A 27 29.12 26.81 -15.75
C GLU A 27 29.29 25.71 -16.82
N THR A 28 28.27 25.56 -17.69
CA THR A 28 28.33 25.30 -19.16
C THR A 28 27.31 24.27 -19.61
N ARG A 29 26.08 24.71 -19.96
CA ARG A 29 25.40 24.38 -21.23
C ARG A 29 24.05 25.10 -21.35
N SER A 30 24.03 26.06 -22.27
CA SER A 30 22.87 26.64 -22.95
C SER A 30 21.76 25.61 -23.17
N ASN A 31 20.62 25.78 -22.49
CA ASN A 31 19.25 25.82 -23.03
C ASN A 31 18.20 25.61 -21.91
N GLY A 32 17.93 26.67 -21.13
CA GLY A 32 16.55 27.09 -20.87
C GLY A 32 15.80 26.59 -19.64
N ASP A 33 16.23 25.56 -18.91
CA ASP A 33 15.58 25.17 -17.64
C ASP A 33 16.65 24.79 -16.60
N GLU A 34 17.20 25.82 -15.95
CA GLU A 34 18.13 25.70 -14.84
C GLU A 34 17.34 25.46 -13.54
N LEU A 35 17.48 24.28 -12.94
CA LEU A 35 16.88 23.97 -11.64
C LEU A 35 17.71 24.64 -10.54
N GLN A 36 17.08 25.46 -9.69
CA GLN A 36 17.76 26.12 -8.58
C GLN A 36 18.27 25.08 -7.57
N ALA A 37 19.38 25.38 -6.88
CA ALA A 37 19.78 24.60 -5.71
C ALA A 37 18.60 24.52 -4.73
N ASP A 38 18.38 23.34 -4.15
CA ASP A 38 17.24 23.01 -3.28
C ASP A 38 15.87 22.99 -3.97
N THR A 39 15.83 22.66 -5.28
CA THR A 39 14.55 22.40 -5.94
C THR A 39 13.99 21.06 -5.48
N THR A 40 12.79 21.09 -4.87
CA THR A 40 12.02 19.88 -4.57
C THR A 40 11.46 19.29 -5.85
N ILE A 41 11.94 18.10 -6.22
CA ILE A 41 11.51 17.36 -7.41
C ILE A 41 10.71 16.14 -6.98
N GLU A 42 9.66 15.81 -7.73
CA GLU A 42 8.88 14.59 -7.53
C GLU A 42 9.59 13.43 -8.25
N LEU A 43 10.18 12.50 -7.49
CA LEU A 43 10.87 11.33 -8.00
C LEU A 43 10.18 10.04 -7.53
N PRO A 44 10.10 8.99 -8.37
CA PRO A 44 9.66 7.69 -7.91
C PRO A 44 10.56 7.13 -6.80
N LEU A 45 9.97 6.46 -5.82
CA LEU A 45 10.69 5.89 -4.68
C LEU A 45 11.88 4.99 -5.08
N TRP A 46 11.71 4.07 -6.03
CA TRP A 46 12.81 3.18 -6.47
C TRP A 46 14.04 3.92 -7.00
N MET A 47 13.84 5.10 -7.60
CA MET A 47 14.94 5.95 -8.05
C MET A 47 15.51 6.74 -6.89
N ALA A 48 14.63 7.31 -6.07
CA ALA A 48 15.00 8.10 -4.90
C ALA A 48 15.84 7.27 -3.90
N GLU A 49 15.50 6.00 -3.67
CA GLU A 49 16.29 5.06 -2.86
C GLU A 49 17.72 4.88 -3.39
N SER A 50 17.87 4.70 -4.71
CA SER A 50 19.18 4.53 -5.32
C SER A 50 20.04 5.79 -5.27
N LEU A 51 19.42 6.97 -5.32
CA LEU A 51 20.11 8.27 -5.23
C LEU A 51 20.46 8.62 -3.78
N ALA A 52 19.56 8.36 -2.84
CA ALA A 52 19.79 8.53 -1.41
C ALA A 52 20.90 7.60 -0.90
N ALA A 53 20.97 6.37 -1.39
CA ALA A 53 22.06 5.44 -1.04
C ALA A 53 23.47 5.93 -1.45
N ASN A 54 23.55 6.89 -2.37
CA ASN A 54 24.80 7.50 -2.82
C ASN A 54 24.96 8.95 -2.29
N ASP A 55 24.16 9.37 -1.31
CA ASP A 55 24.17 10.71 -0.70
C ASP A 55 23.99 11.88 -1.70
N PHE A 56 23.37 11.63 -2.87
CA PHE A 56 23.11 12.69 -3.85
C PHE A 56 21.89 13.55 -3.51
N VAL A 57 21.08 13.09 -2.56
CA VAL A 57 19.68 13.47 -2.44
C VAL A 57 19.21 13.32 -0.99
N GLU A 58 18.48 14.31 -0.49
CA GLU A 58 17.78 14.22 0.78
C GLU A 58 16.30 13.87 0.57
N LEU A 59 15.85 12.79 1.21
CA LEU A 59 14.46 12.32 1.14
C LEU A 59 13.61 13.05 2.17
N GLN A 60 12.50 13.64 1.73
CA GLN A 60 11.53 14.26 2.63
C GLN A 60 10.38 13.31 2.95
N LEU A 61 9.86 13.38 4.18
CA LEU A 61 8.69 12.62 4.59
C LEU A 61 7.43 13.12 3.85
N PRO A 62 6.73 12.23 3.12
CA PRO A 62 5.51 12.59 2.41
C PRO A 62 4.39 13.03 3.35
N ARG A 63 3.48 13.83 2.80
CA ARG A 63 2.23 14.25 3.48
C ARG A 63 1.49 13.12 4.21
N PRO A 64 1.30 11.90 3.67
CA PRO A 64 0.63 10.81 4.39
C PRO A 64 1.37 10.33 5.65
N TYR A 65 2.68 10.56 5.78
CA TYR A 65 3.46 10.18 6.97
C TYR A 65 3.89 11.38 7.82
N GLY A 66 3.48 12.59 7.46
CA GLY A 66 3.81 13.79 8.22
C GLY A 66 3.29 13.73 9.66
N SER A 67 3.89 14.52 10.56
CA SER A 67 3.62 14.49 12.00
C SER A 67 2.14 14.78 12.37
N ARG A 68 1.38 15.45 11.48
CA ARG A 68 -0.06 15.61 11.64
C ARG A 68 -0.80 14.29 11.49
N MET A 69 -0.49 13.52 10.45
CA MET A 69 -1.14 12.23 10.22
C MET A 69 -0.73 11.22 11.29
N GLN A 70 0.54 11.18 11.67
CA GLN A 70 1.00 10.32 12.77
C GLN A 70 0.20 10.56 14.06
N ARG A 71 -0.05 11.83 14.44
CA ARG A 71 -0.89 12.16 15.60
C ARG A 71 -2.33 11.66 15.46
N ILE A 72 -2.91 11.73 14.27
CA ILE A 72 -4.26 11.19 13.99
C ILE A 72 -4.25 9.67 14.15
N LEU A 73 -3.25 8.99 13.59
CA LEU A 73 -3.09 7.54 13.67
C LEU A 73 -2.88 7.06 15.12
N TYR A 74 -2.10 7.79 15.91
CA TYR A 74 -1.93 7.53 17.34
C TYR A 74 -3.22 7.71 18.14
N ALA A 75 -4.07 8.68 17.77
CA ALA A 75 -5.33 8.91 18.46
C ALA A 75 -6.39 7.87 18.10
N SER A 76 -6.63 7.66 16.80
CA SER A 76 -7.51 6.60 16.29
C SER A 76 -7.32 6.43 14.78
N CYS A 77 -6.92 5.23 14.38
CA CYS A 77 -6.75 4.85 12.97
C CYS A 77 -8.02 4.26 12.33
N ARG A 78 -9.11 4.08 13.08
CA ARG A 78 -10.29 3.30 12.66
C ARG A 78 -11.08 3.92 11.52
N ASN A 79 -11.20 5.26 11.52
CA ASN A 79 -12.04 6.00 10.56
C ASN A 79 -11.21 6.71 9.48
N VAL A 80 -9.92 6.38 9.37
CA VAL A 80 -9.05 6.96 8.35
C VAL A 80 -9.27 6.22 7.03
N ASN A 81 -9.47 7.00 5.96
CA ASN A 81 -9.53 6.48 4.60
C ASN A 81 -8.10 6.36 4.06
N PHE A 82 -7.55 5.14 4.09
CA PHE A 82 -6.19 4.88 3.63
C PHE A 82 -6.11 4.95 2.10
N HIS A 83 -7.12 4.44 1.40
CA HIS A 83 -7.13 4.47 -0.07
C HIS A 83 -7.02 5.88 -0.65
N ALA A 84 -7.68 6.87 -0.03
CA ALA A 84 -7.60 8.28 -0.45
C ALA A 84 -6.26 8.95 -0.11
N LEU A 85 -5.55 8.45 0.91
CA LEU A 85 -4.23 8.95 1.28
C LEU A 85 -3.13 8.33 0.40
N CYS A 86 -3.16 7.00 0.31
CA CYS A 86 -2.15 6.18 -0.32
C CYS A 86 -2.75 4.76 -0.48
N PRO A 87 -3.02 4.28 -1.70
CA PRO A 87 -3.58 2.94 -1.93
C PRO A 87 -2.71 1.77 -1.45
N TYR A 88 -1.40 2.02 -1.26
CA TYR A 88 -0.40 1.05 -0.79
C TYR A 88 0.31 1.57 0.47
N PHE A 89 -0.44 2.11 1.42
CA PHE A 89 0.07 2.73 2.64
C PHE A 89 1.05 1.84 3.41
N TYR A 90 0.73 0.58 3.69
CA TYR A 90 1.64 -0.25 4.49
C TYR A 90 2.91 -0.62 3.73
N LYS A 91 2.78 -1.03 2.46
CA LYS A 91 3.94 -1.40 1.62
C LYS A 91 4.87 -0.21 1.41
N PHE A 92 4.30 0.93 1.02
CA PHE A 92 5.05 2.16 0.79
C PHE A 92 5.72 2.67 2.07
N GLY A 93 5.01 2.66 3.20
CA GLY A 93 5.55 3.11 4.48
C GLY A 93 6.69 2.24 5.00
N LEU A 94 6.66 0.92 4.75
CA LEU A 94 7.77 0.02 5.09
C LEU A 94 9.01 0.28 4.24
N LYS A 95 8.85 0.48 2.93
CA LYS A 95 9.98 0.86 2.06
C LYS A 95 10.57 2.21 2.47
N LEU A 96 9.71 3.18 2.78
CA LEU A 96 10.12 4.51 3.22
C LEU A 96 10.85 4.48 4.57
N SER A 97 10.37 3.69 5.53
CA SER A 97 11.04 3.48 6.82
C SER A 97 12.45 2.93 6.65
N LEU A 98 12.67 2.03 5.68
CA LEU A 98 14.00 1.52 5.35
C LEU A 98 14.86 2.58 4.63
N ALA A 99 14.28 3.34 3.70
CA ALA A 99 14.99 4.38 2.96
C ALA A 99 15.46 5.55 3.85
N LEU A 100 14.70 5.88 4.88
CA LEU A 100 15.02 6.93 5.87
C LEU A 100 15.71 6.41 7.14
N ASP A 101 15.88 5.09 7.28
CA ASP A 101 16.35 4.43 8.51
C ASP A 101 15.60 4.87 9.78
N GLU A 102 14.27 5.03 9.66
CA GLU A 102 13.38 5.51 10.72
C GLU A 102 12.57 4.34 11.32
N PRO A 103 13.04 3.69 12.39
CA PRO A 103 12.37 2.51 12.95
C PRO A 103 11.01 2.84 13.58
N GLN A 104 10.82 4.06 14.07
CA GLN A 104 9.57 4.51 14.69
C GLN A 104 8.38 4.43 13.73
N LEU A 105 8.63 4.67 12.43
CA LEU A 105 7.59 4.55 11.41
C LEU A 105 7.13 3.10 11.25
N SER A 106 8.05 2.14 11.27
CA SER A 106 7.73 0.72 11.17
C SER A 106 6.87 0.22 12.33
N GLU A 107 7.17 0.66 13.56
CA GLU A 107 6.40 0.34 14.76
C GLU A 107 4.99 0.93 14.71
N LEU A 108 4.87 2.20 14.30
CA LEU A 108 3.59 2.86 14.11
C LEU A 108 2.72 2.12 13.08
N LEU A 109 3.29 1.70 11.96
CA LEU A 109 2.57 0.95 10.92
C LEU A 109 2.06 -0.39 11.45
N ALA A 110 2.87 -1.10 12.23
CA ALA A 110 2.48 -2.37 12.85
C ALA A 110 1.33 -2.20 13.85
N ASP A 111 1.37 -1.15 14.67
CA ASP A 111 0.32 -0.85 15.64
C ASP A 111 -1.00 -0.43 14.98
N VAL A 112 -0.91 0.41 13.94
CA VAL A 112 -2.06 0.79 13.12
C VAL A 112 -2.70 -0.44 12.47
N TYR A 113 -1.88 -1.31 11.86
CA TYR A 113 -2.38 -2.54 11.24
C TYR A 113 -3.06 -3.45 12.27
N ARG A 114 -2.48 -3.63 13.46
CA ARG A 114 -3.07 -4.44 14.54
C ARG A 114 -4.45 -3.92 14.96
N GLN A 115 -4.59 -2.62 15.20
CA GLN A 115 -5.87 -2.02 15.60
C GLN A 115 -6.95 -2.14 14.53
N ARG A 116 -6.56 -2.09 13.25
CA ARG A 116 -7.48 -2.18 12.11
C ARG A 116 -7.80 -3.61 11.73
N LEU A 117 -6.91 -4.56 11.97
CA LEU A 117 -7.12 -5.97 11.65
C LEU A 117 -8.38 -6.52 12.35
N GLU A 118 -8.63 -6.12 13.60
CA GLU A 118 -9.89 -6.45 14.30
C GLU A 118 -11.12 -5.95 13.52
N LEU A 119 -11.09 -4.70 13.05
CA LEU A 119 -12.18 -4.12 12.26
C LEU A 119 -12.39 -4.83 10.93
N VAL A 120 -11.30 -5.18 10.25
CA VAL A 120 -11.34 -5.87 8.95
C VAL A 120 -11.92 -7.27 9.10
N LEU A 121 -11.53 -8.00 10.14
CA LEU A 121 -12.06 -9.32 10.44
C LEU A 121 -13.54 -9.27 10.81
N ASP A 122 -13.95 -8.32 11.65
CA ASP A 122 -15.36 -8.10 11.99
C ASP A 122 -16.19 -7.79 10.74
N ALA A 123 -15.67 -6.93 9.85
CA ALA A 123 -16.32 -6.60 8.59
C ALA A 123 -16.44 -7.81 7.66
N ALA A 124 -15.45 -8.71 7.63
CA ALA A 124 -15.49 -9.92 6.81
C ALA A 124 -16.59 -10.92 7.24
N GLN A 125 -17.00 -10.87 8.52
CA GLN A 125 -18.05 -11.72 9.06
C GLN A 125 -19.46 -11.18 8.83
N ARG A 126 -19.63 -9.89 8.53
CA ARG A 126 -20.96 -9.28 8.31
C ARG A 126 -21.59 -9.76 7.00
N SER A 127 -22.93 -9.85 6.98
CA SER A 127 -23.72 -10.26 5.80
C SER A 127 -24.24 -9.09 4.96
N ASP A 128 -24.22 -7.87 5.49
CA ASP A 128 -24.83 -6.70 4.83
C ASP A 128 -23.96 -6.21 3.68
N ALA A 129 -24.45 -6.27 2.44
CA ALA A 129 -23.65 -5.94 1.27
C ALA A 129 -23.42 -4.42 1.08
N GLN A 130 -24.43 -3.58 1.35
CA GLN A 130 -24.40 -2.15 1.02
C GLN A 130 -23.30 -1.38 1.78
N ASN A 131 -23.28 -1.52 3.12
CA ASN A 131 -22.32 -0.82 3.98
C ASN A 131 -20.89 -1.33 3.81
N MET A 132 -20.71 -2.52 3.24
CA MET A 132 -19.39 -3.12 3.05
C MET A 132 -18.68 -2.56 1.83
N VAL A 133 -19.39 -2.13 0.78
CA VAL A 133 -18.75 -1.55 -0.41
C VAL A 133 -18.03 -0.25 -0.07
N GLU A 134 -18.69 0.64 0.68
CA GLU A 134 -18.11 1.90 1.15
C GLU A 134 -16.97 1.67 2.15
N PHE A 135 -17.06 0.63 2.97
CA PHE A 135 -15.96 0.25 3.85
C PHE A 135 -14.76 -0.19 3.01
N ILE A 136 -14.93 -1.20 2.14
CA ILE A 136 -13.89 -1.80 1.29
C ILE A 136 -13.15 -0.76 0.44
N SER A 137 -13.84 0.26 -0.07
CA SER A 137 -13.21 1.31 -0.88
C SER A 137 -12.24 2.19 -0.09
N GLN A 138 -12.32 2.20 1.24
CA GLN A 138 -11.45 3.01 2.11
C GLN A 138 -10.20 2.25 2.60
N LEU A 139 -10.16 0.93 2.41
CA LEU A 139 -9.05 0.09 2.87
C LEU A 139 -7.83 0.20 1.94
N ASP A 140 -6.67 -0.07 2.53
CA ASP A 140 -5.43 -0.28 1.80
C ASP A 140 -5.46 -1.60 1.00
N GLU A 141 -4.62 -1.77 -0.03
CA GLU A 141 -4.56 -3.02 -0.78
C GLU A 141 -4.18 -4.23 0.09
N THR A 142 -3.27 -4.09 1.05
CA THR A 142 -2.91 -5.22 1.95
C THR A 142 -4.09 -5.61 2.86
N GLU A 143 -4.88 -4.62 3.29
CA GLU A 143 -6.08 -4.85 4.09
C GLU A 143 -7.19 -5.48 3.24
N LYS A 144 -7.36 -5.06 1.98
CA LYS A 144 -8.30 -5.68 1.03
C LYS A 144 -7.96 -7.15 0.79
N GLN A 145 -6.67 -7.49 0.65
CA GLN A 145 -6.23 -8.88 0.54
C GLN A 145 -6.59 -9.68 1.80
N THR A 146 -6.29 -9.14 2.98
CA THR A 146 -6.62 -9.76 4.27
C THR A 146 -8.14 -9.96 4.41
N TYR A 147 -8.93 -8.95 4.04
CA TYR A 147 -10.38 -9.01 3.99
C TYR A 147 -10.89 -10.11 3.06
N ALA A 148 -10.34 -10.19 1.84
CA ALA A 148 -10.74 -11.20 0.86
C ALA A 148 -10.46 -12.62 1.37
N ILE A 149 -9.30 -12.85 2.00
CA ILE A 149 -8.95 -14.13 2.62
C ILE A 149 -9.91 -14.44 3.77
N ALA A 150 -10.14 -13.49 4.68
CA ALA A 150 -11.04 -13.68 5.82
C ALA A 150 -12.48 -13.97 5.38
N LYS A 151 -12.95 -13.30 4.32
CA LYS A 151 -14.28 -13.50 3.74
C LYS A 151 -14.41 -14.87 3.08
N LYS A 152 -13.42 -15.29 2.29
CA LYS A 152 -13.37 -16.65 1.70
C LYS A 152 -13.39 -17.72 2.79
N SER A 153 -12.60 -17.55 3.85
CA SER A 153 -12.56 -18.46 5.00
C SER A 153 -13.91 -18.53 5.70
N THR A 154 -14.53 -17.38 5.99
CA THR A 154 -15.86 -17.33 6.63
C THR A 154 -16.94 -17.98 5.76
N GLN A 155 -16.90 -17.77 4.45
CA GLN A 155 -17.81 -18.42 3.51
C GLN A 155 -17.61 -19.94 3.46
N ALA A 156 -16.37 -20.42 3.41
CA ALA A 156 -16.05 -21.83 3.43
C ALA A 156 -16.56 -22.51 4.71
N VAL A 157 -16.36 -21.88 5.88
CA VAL A 157 -16.90 -22.38 7.15
C VAL A 157 -18.43 -22.42 7.15
N ARG A 158 -19.09 -21.39 6.60
CA ARG A 158 -20.57 -21.36 6.48
C ARG A 158 -21.10 -22.45 5.54
N GLN A 159 -20.44 -22.69 4.41
CA GLN A 159 -20.79 -23.75 3.47
C GLN A 159 -20.60 -25.14 4.11
N TRP A 160 -19.51 -25.32 4.85
CA TRP A 160 -19.26 -26.55 5.61
C TRP A 160 -20.34 -26.80 6.67
N GLN A 161 -20.72 -25.77 7.45
CA GLN A 161 -21.79 -25.86 8.45
C GLN A 161 -23.14 -26.25 7.85
N LYS A 162 -23.45 -25.76 6.64
CA LYS A 162 -24.67 -26.13 5.90
C LYS A 162 -24.63 -27.54 5.32
N GLY A 163 -23.45 -28.17 5.28
CA GLY A 163 -23.25 -29.48 4.66
C GLY A 163 -23.11 -29.43 3.13
N ASP A 164 -22.99 -28.23 2.54
CA ASP A 164 -22.84 -28.02 1.08
C ASP A 164 -21.45 -28.42 0.57
N ALA A 165 -20.46 -28.54 1.46
CA ALA A 165 -19.07 -28.91 1.15
C ALA A 165 -18.88 -30.37 0.66
N LYS A 166 -19.97 -31.10 0.36
CA LYS A 166 -19.94 -32.52 -0.04
C LYS A 166 -19.83 -32.73 -1.55
N LEU A 167 -20.02 -31.70 -2.37
CA LEU A 167 -19.90 -31.81 -3.82
C LEU A 167 -18.46 -31.51 -4.23
N LEU A 168 -17.74 -32.53 -4.70
CA LEU A 168 -16.50 -32.33 -5.46
C LEU A 168 -16.86 -31.53 -6.72
N GLN A 169 -16.52 -30.25 -6.71
CA GLN A 169 -16.66 -29.41 -7.89
C GLN A 169 -15.46 -29.65 -8.81
N SER A 170 -15.72 -29.71 -10.10
CA SER A 170 -14.66 -29.74 -11.12
C SER A 170 -13.76 -28.51 -10.96
N ALA A 171 -12.45 -28.70 -11.03
CA ALA A 171 -11.48 -27.61 -10.91
C ALA A 171 -11.75 -26.51 -11.95
N GLU A 172 -11.42 -25.25 -11.64
CA GLU A 172 -11.65 -24.08 -12.52
C GLU A 172 -11.08 -24.30 -13.94
N ILE A 173 -9.96 -25.01 -14.05
CA ILE A 173 -9.35 -25.39 -15.33
C ILE A 173 -10.36 -26.12 -16.24
N LEU A 174 -11.20 -27.01 -15.68
CA LEU A 174 -12.21 -27.74 -16.45
C LEU A 174 -13.37 -26.84 -16.91
N THR A 175 -13.69 -25.78 -16.18
CA THR A 175 -14.76 -24.84 -16.56
C THR A 175 -14.37 -23.97 -17.76
N CYS A 176 -13.10 -23.55 -17.86
CA CYS A 176 -12.59 -22.82 -19.04
C CYS A 176 -12.64 -23.65 -20.33
N PHE A 177 -12.44 -24.97 -20.24
CA PHE A 177 -12.54 -25.86 -21.40
C PHE A 177 -13.98 -26.10 -21.86
N GLN A 178 -14.96 -26.06 -20.95
CA GLN A 178 -16.37 -26.27 -21.29
C GLN A 178 -17.03 -25.03 -21.92
N SER A 179 -16.47 -23.83 -21.72
CA SER A 179 -17.00 -22.58 -22.29
C SER A 179 -16.50 -22.25 -23.70
N ALA A 180 -15.61 -23.05 -24.30
CA ALA A 180 -15.14 -22.84 -25.66
C ALA A 180 -16.19 -23.33 -26.68
N PRO A 181 -16.80 -22.46 -27.51
CA PRO A 181 -17.71 -22.91 -28.56
C PRO A 181 -16.93 -23.68 -29.64
N SER A 182 -17.52 -24.80 -30.07
CA SER A 182 -17.06 -25.67 -31.16
C SER A 182 -17.09 -24.99 -32.53
#